data_AF-A0A8B4BTG1-F1
#
_entry.id   AF-A0A8B4BTG1-F1
#
_cell.length_a   1.000
_cell.length_b   1.000
_cell.length_c   1.000
_cell.angle_alpha   90.00
_cell.angle_beta   90.00
_cell.angle_gamma   90.00
#
_symmetry.space_group_name_H-M   'P 1'
#
loop_
_entity.id
_entity.type
_entity.pdbx_description
1 polymer ?
#
loop_
_entity_poly.entity_id
_entity_poly.type
_entity_poly.pdbx_seq_one_letter_code
_entity_poly.pdbx_strand_id
1 'polypeptide(L)'
;CKSLGIRLSGPRLGRPSRTEDKTLERVARQDASERNAVEGKFGEGKRKYGLGLIRARLQETSETVVALQFLILNLERKLRVLFLKFLHNTILYFDNRNLACI
;
A
#
# COMPACT_ATOMS: atom_id res chain seq x y z
N CYS A 1 -11.81 -23.05 -8.12
CA CYS A 1 -12.21 -21.65 -7.87
C CYS A 1 -13.72 -21.43 -7.95
N LYS A 2 -14.39 -21.65 -9.09
CA LYS A 2 -15.87 -21.52 -9.17
C LYS A 2 -16.63 -22.44 -8.21
N SER A 3 -16.19 -23.69 -8.07
CA SER A 3 -16.77 -24.66 -7.12
C SER A 3 -16.64 -24.24 -5.65
N LEU A 4 -15.73 -23.31 -5.34
CA LEU A 4 -15.46 -22.78 -4.01
C LEU A 4 -16.04 -21.38 -3.80
N GLY A 5 -16.84 -20.87 -4.76
CA GLY A 5 -17.37 -19.50 -4.71
C GLY A 5 -16.31 -18.41 -4.90
N ILE A 6 -15.07 -18.75 -5.27
CA ILE A 6 -13.98 -17.79 -5.43
C ILE A 6 -14.12 -17.10 -6.78
N ARG A 7 -14.40 -15.79 -6.74
CA ARG A 7 -14.38 -14.90 -7.91
C ARG A 7 -12.93 -14.69 -8.37
N LEU A 8 -12.65 -14.97 -9.64
CA LEU A 8 -11.36 -14.65 -10.24
C LEU A 8 -11.36 -13.19 -10.70
N SER A 9 -10.37 -12.43 -10.26
CA SER A 9 -10.15 -11.05 -10.66
C SER A 9 -9.38 -10.97 -12.00
N GLY A 10 -9.69 -9.94 -12.79
CA GLY A 10 -9.03 -9.68 -14.08
C GLY A 10 -9.84 -10.16 -15.29
N PRO A 11 -9.43 -9.74 -16.51
CA PRO A 11 -10.08 -10.15 -17.75
C PRO A 11 -9.95 -11.66 -17.97
N ARG A 12 -10.89 -12.24 -18.73
CA ARG A 12 -10.82 -13.65 -19.13
C ARG A 12 -9.55 -13.87 -19.95
N LEU A 13 -8.84 -14.97 -19.66
CA LEU A 13 -7.72 -15.40 -20.50
C LEU A 13 -8.23 -15.78 -21.88
N GLY A 14 -7.51 -15.38 -22.93
CA GLY A 14 -7.86 -15.66 -24.33
C GLY A 14 -8.50 -14.49 -25.06
N ARG A 15 -9.28 -14.79 -26.10
CA ARG A 15 -9.87 -13.76 -26.97
C ARG A 15 -10.92 -12.94 -26.21
N PRO A 16 -10.85 -11.59 -26.22
CA PRO A 16 -11.89 -10.75 -25.64
C PRO A 16 -13.26 -11.02 -26.26
N SER A 17 -14.32 -10.96 -25.45
CA SER A 17 -15.69 -11.02 -25.96
C SER A 17 -16.00 -9.79 -26.81
N ARG A 18 -16.85 -9.96 -27.82
CA ARG A 18 -17.26 -8.88 -28.73
C ARG A 18 -18.04 -7.76 -28.02
N THR A 19 -18.66 -8.08 -26.88
CA THR A 19 -19.37 -7.13 -26.03
C THR A 19 -18.52 -6.81 -24.81
N GLU A 20 -18.27 -5.53 -24.59
CA GLU A 20 -17.57 -5.01 -23.41
C GLU A 20 -18.56 -4.83 -22.26
N ASP A 21 -18.32 -5.55 -21.16
CA ASP A 21 -19.10 -5.37 -19.94
C ASP A 21 -18.39 -4.34 -19.05
N LYS A 22 -18.88 -3.10 -19.12
CA LYS A 22 -18.35 -1.96 -18.34
C LYS A 22 -18.35 -2.22 -16.83
N THR A 23 -19.23 -3.09 -16.34
CA THR A 23 -19.27 -3.44 -14.91
C THR A 23 -18.08 -4.32 -14.51
N LEU A 24 -17.76 -5.33 -15.34
CA LEU A 24 -16.58 -6.19 -15.16
C LEU A 24 -15.29 -5.38 -15.26
N GLU A 25 -15.22 -4.41 -16.16
CA GLU A 25 -14.06 -3.53 -16.29
C GLU A 25 -13.83 -2.69 -15.03
N ARG A 26 -14.89 -2.09 -14.47
CA ARG A 26 -14.81 -1.31 -13.23
C ARG A 26 -14.33 -2.15 -12.05
N VAL A 27 -14.86 -3.36 -11.92
CA VAL A 27 -14.46 -4.29 -10.87
C VAL A 27 -13.00 -4.72 -11.05
N ALA A 28 -12.59 -5.07 -12.27
CA ALA A 28 -11.19 -5.43 -12.55
C ALA A 28 -10.22 -4.28 -12.26
N ARG A 29 -10.62 -3.04 -12.55
CA ARG A 29 -9.82 -1.84 -12.24
C ARG A 29 -9.67 -1.65 -10.73
N GLN A 30 -10.74 -1.86 -9.97
CA GLN A 30 -10.70 -1.77 -8.51
C GLN A 30 -9.79 -2.85 -7.92
N ASP A 31 -9.98 -4.11 -8.33
CA ASP A 31 -9.13 -5.24 -7.91
C ASP A 31 -7.65 -4.98 -8.23
N ALA A 32 -7.36 -4.41 -9.41
CA ALA A 32 -6.00 -4.07 -9.81
C ALA A 32 -5.42 -2.91 -8.98
N SER A 33 -6.21 -1.89 -8.64
CA SER A 33 -5.78 -0.78 -7.78
C SER A 33 -5.39 -1.27 -6.39
N GLU A 34 -6.21 -2.13 -5.79
CA GLU A 34 -5.95 -2.73 -4.48
C GLU A 34 -4.68 -3.58 -4.50
N ARG A 35 -4.54 -4.43 -5.52
CA ARG A 35 -3.33 -5.24 -5.72
C ARG A 35 -2.09 -4.38 -5.91
N ASN A 36 -2.15 -3.34 -6.73
CA ASN A 36 -1.04 -2.43 -6.97
C ASN A 36 -0.58 -1.73 -5.68
N ALA A 37 -1.51 -1.33 -4.82
CA ALA A 37 -1.17 -0.73 -3.52
C ALA A 37 -0.39 -1.70 -2.63
N VAL A 38 -0.82 -2.97 -2.59
CA VAL A 38 -0.17 -4.04 -1.84
C VAL A 38 1.20 -4.39 -2.43
N GLU A 39 1.26 -4.72 -3.72
CA GLU A 39 2.49 -5.05 -4.44
C GLU A 39 3.52 -3.92 -4.38
N GLY A 40 3.06 -2.67 -4.48
CA GLY A 40 3.90 -1.49 -4.33
C GLY A 40 4.58 -1.42 -2.96
N LYS A 41 3.85 -1.73 -1.88
CA LYS A 41 4.41 -1.77 -0.52
C LYS A 41 5.38 -2.92 -0.32
N PHE A 42 5.11 -4.09 -0.88
CA PHE A 42 6.07 -5.19 -0.88
C PHE A 42 7.33 -4.87 -1.70
N GLY A 43 7.17 -4.19 -2.85
CA GLY A 43 8.29 -3.73 -3.67
C GLY A 43 9.18 -2.71 -2.94
N GLU A 44 8.57 -1.74 -2.26
CA GLU A 44 9.26 -0.82 -1.35
C GLU A 44 9.99 -1.57 -0.24
N GLY A 45 9.30 -2.52 0.41
CA GLY A 45 9.86 -3.39 1.42
C GLY A 45 11.13 -4.12 0.95
N LYS A 46 11.09 -4.70 -0.25
CA LYS A 46 12.25 -5.41 -0.80
C LYS A 46 13.39 -4.47 -1.16
N ARG A 47 13.11 -3.31 -1.78
CA ARG A 47 14.13 -2.39 -2.32
C ARG A 47 14.76 -1.47 -1.27
N LYS A 48 13.95 -0.87 -0.39
CA LYS A 48 14.42 0.10 0.62
C LYS A 48 14.72 -0.52 1.97
N TYR A 49 13.99 -1.58 2.29
CA TYR A 49 13.96 -2.17 3.62
C TYR A 49 14.60 -3.56 3.67
N GLY A 50 15.24 -4.02 2.60
CA GLY A 50 16.02 -5.26 2.63
C GLY A 50 15.22 -6.55 2.82
N LEU A 51 13.89 -6.54 2.68
CA LEU A 51 13.06 -7.76 2.76
C LEU A 51 13.48 -8.84 1.76
N GLY A 52 14.13 -8.46 0.66
CA GLY A 52 14.67 -9.40 -0.34
C GLY A 52 16.05 -9.97 -0.01
N LEU A 53 16.69 -9.52 1.07
CA LEU A 53 18.08 -9.81 1.42
C LEU A 53 18.25 -10.29 2.87
N ILE A 54 17.25 -11.01 3.40
CA ILE A 54 17.33 -11.58 4.75
C ILE A 54 18.27 -12.81 4.71
N ARG A 55 19.44 -12.68 5.35
CA ARG A 55 20.48 -13.72 5.40
C ARG A 55 20.58 -14.44 6.75
N ALA A 56 19.57 -14.26 7.60
CA ALA A 56 19.45 -14.96 8.86
C ALA A 56 19.41 -16.48 8.62
N ARG A 57 20.16 -17.25 9.43
CA ARG A 57 20.36 -18.69 9.24
C ARG A 57 19.34 -19.53 10.01
N LEU A 58 18.92 -19.05 11.18
CA LEU A 58 17.92 -19.71 12.02
C LEU A 58 16.53 -19.17 11.69
N GLN A 59 15.53 -20.04 11.82
CA GLN A 59 14.13 -19.67 11.61
C GLN A 59 13.72 -18.51 12.53
N GLU A 60 13.96 -18.65 13.84
CA GLU A 60 13.60 -17.64 14.83
C GLU A 60 14.20 -16.26 14.52
N THR A 61 15.47 -16.24 14.11
CA THR A 61 16.14 -14.99 13.74
C THR A 61 15.58 -14.40 12.45
N SER A 62 15.17 -15.24 11.50
CA SER A 62 14.60 -14.80 10.22
C SER A 62 13.21 -14.21 10.42
N GLU A 63 12.37 -14.87 11.20
CA GLU A 63 11.03 -14.39 11.58
C GLU A 63 11.11 -13.06 12.33
N THR A 64 12.03 -12.93 13.27
CA THR A 64 12.25 -11.69 14.03
C THR A 64 12.68 -10.53 13.11
N VAL A 65 13.61 -10.79 12.17
CA VAL A 65 14.04 -9.77 11.18
C VAL A 65 12.87 -9.37 10.28
N VAL A 66 12.07 -10.33 9.79
CA VAL A 66 10.88 -10.06 8.99
C VAL A 66 9.88 -9.20 9.77
N ALA A 67 9.59 -9.55 11.01
CA ALA A 67 8.66 -8.82 11.88
C ALA A 67 9.12 -7.39 12.14
N LEU A 68 10.40 -7.21 12.47
CA LEU A 68 11.00 -5.89 12.67
C LEU A 68 10.91 -5.05 11.38
N GLN A 69 11.10 -5.67 10.22
CA GLN A 69 11.04 -4.94 8.96
C GLN A 69 9.64 -4.39 8.69
N PHE A 70 8.60 -5.19 8.94
CA PHE A 70 7.21 -4.74 8.85
C PHE A 70 6.86 -3.70 9.91
N LEU A 71 7.41 -3.79 11.12
CA LEU A 71 7.25 -2.77 12.15
C LEU A 71 7.77 -1.41 11.65
N ILE A 72 8.99 -1.38 11.12
CA ILE A 72 9.61 -0.15 10.59
C ILE A 72 8.78 0.44 9.44
N LEU A 73 8.34 -0.40 8.48
CA LEU A 73 7.45 0.00 7.38
C LEU A 73 6.17 0.70 7.88
N ASN A 74 5.58 0.20 8.96
CA ASN A 74 4.38 0.80 9.55
C ASN A 74 4.70 2.11 10.30
N LEU A 75 5.78 2.13 11.08
CA LEU A 75 6.21 3.32 11.83
C LEU A 75 6.55 4.48 10.91
N GLU A 76 7.27 4.23 9.83
CA GLU A 76 7.67 5.26 8.87
C GLU A 76 6.45 5.88 8.15
N ARG A 77 5.43 5.07 7.83
CA ARG A 77 4.13 5.59 7.36
C ARG A 77 3.45 6.48 8.41
N LYS A 78 3.39 6.03 9.68
CA LYS A 78 2.76 6.79 10.76
C LYS A 78 3.48 8.11 11.01
N LEU A 79 4.80 8.09 11.06
CA LEU A 79 5.64 9.27 11.24
C LEU A 79 5.38 10.30 10.16
N ARG A 80 5.33 9.89 8.88
CA ARG A 80 4.98 10.79 7.77
C ARG A 80 3.62 11.46 7.93
N VAL A 81 2.59 10.68 8.24
CA VAL A 81 1.22 11.23 8.38
C VAL A 81 1.14 12.21 9.54
N LEU A 82 1.75 11.86 10.68
CA LEU A 82 1.79 12.72 11.86
C LEU A 82 2.59 13.99 11.59
N PHE A 83 3.73 13.88 10.92
CA PHE A 83 4.58 15.01 10.55
C PHE A 83 3.88 15.97 9.59
N LEU A 84 3.20 15.47 8.56
CA LEU A 84 2.40 16.29 7.65
C LEU A 84 1.26 17.00 8.39
N LYS A 85 0.58 16.30 9.30
CA LYS A 85 -0.49 16.89 10.11
C LYS A 85 0.06 17.99 11.04
N PHE A 86 1.22 17.75 11.65
CA PHE A 86 1.90 18.74 12.46
C PHE A 86 2.24 19.99 11.64
N LEU A 87 2.92 19.84 10.49
CA LEU A 87 3.26 20.95 9.60
C LEU A 87 2.03 21.73 9.13
N HIS A 88 0.98 21.04 8.71
CA HIS A 88 -0.28 21.67 8.28
C HIS A 88 -0.91 22.50 9.40
N ASN A 89 -0.97 21.95 10.63
CA ASN A 89 -1.47 22.68 11.78
C ASN A 89 -0.60 23.89 12.14
N THR A 90 0.72 23.78 12.03
CA THR A 90 1.65 24.89 12.27
C THR A 90 1.46 26.01 11.26
N ILE A 91 1.32 25.68 9.97
CA ILE A 91 1.06 26.66 8.91
C ILE A 91 -0.27 27.36 9.14
N LEU A 92 -1.35 26.61 9.38
CA LEU A 92 -2.65 27.18 9.68
C LEU A 92 -2.62 28.08 10.93
N TYR A 93 -1.91 27.65 11.98
CA TYR A 93 -1.77 28.45 13.19
C TYR A 93 -1.05 29.78 12.91
N PHE A 94 0.00 29.75 12.09
CA PHE A 94 0.73 30.95 11.70
C PHE A 94 -0.13 31.87 10.82
N ASP A 95 -0.86 31.31 9.85
CA ASP A 95 -1.74 32.08 8.95
C ASP A 95 -2.87 32.78 9.74
N ASN A 96 -3.56 32.04 10.62
CA ASN A 96 -4.59 32.61 11.50
C ASN A 96 -4.04 33.69 12.44
N ARG A 97 -2.80 33.56 12.92
CA ARG A 97 -2.13 34.58 13.74
C ARG A 97 -1.80 35.85 12.94
N ASN A 98 -1.46 35.73 11.66
CA ASN A 98 -1.23 36.90 10.81
C ASN A 98 -2.53 37.63 10.46
N LEU A 99 -3.64 36.92 10.22
CA LEU A 99 -4.95 37.54 10.04
C LEU A 99 -5.45 38.26 11.31
N ALA A 100 -5.13 37.76 12.51
CA ALA A 100 -5.53 38.40 13.77
C ALA A 100 -4.72 39.66 14.13
N CYS A 101 -3.64 39.95 13.39
CA CYS A 101 -2.76 41.10 13.62
C CYS A 101 -3.01 42.27 12.63
N ILE A 102 -3.95 42.12 11.70
CA ILE A 102 -4.45 43.14 10.77
C ILE A 102 -5.85 43.55 11.23
#